data_AF-A0A738E1U8-F1
#
_entry.id   AF-A0A738E1U8-F1
#
_cell.length_a   1.000
_cell.length_b   1.000
_cell.length_c   1.000
_cell.angle_alpha   90.00
_cell.angle_beta   90.00
_cell.angle_gamma   90.00
#
_symmetry.space_group_name_H-M   'P 1'
#
loop_
_entity.id
_entity.type
_entity.pdbx_description
1 polymer ?
#
loop_
_entity_poly.entity_id
_entity_poly.type
_entity_poly.pdbx_seq_one_letter_code
_entity_poly.pdbx_strand_id
1 'polypeptide(L)'
;MDKNNFNPEFTLEEQLIIIIDKYISKRYQPGDKSFSYKLYLLFVGYHLKYFYPRQLYTRSNRNIDNIMTMFSSVYKCLTSTLLQRLNNKEAVIRELNSLVNYIDNNQEKAEGIYTVVRTQYEVKVIEKELTHEVVRVRNVRL
;
A
#
# COMPACT_ATOMS: atom_id res chain seq x y z
N MET A 1 8.46 -18.67 8.39
CA MET A 1 7.78 -17.36 8.33
C MET A 1 8.82 -16.31 7.99
N ASP A 2 8.63 -15.62 6.87
CA ASP A 2 9.57 -14.62 6.37
C ASP A 2 9.86 -13.55 7.42
N LYS A 3 11.15 -13.35 7.70
CA LYS A 3 11.64 -12.23 8.48
C LYS A 3 11.07 -10.96 7.84
N ASN A 4 10.25 -10.23 8.58
CA ASN A 4 9.88 -8.87 8.21
C ASN A 4 11.19 -8.11 7.99
N ASN A 5 11.52 -7.83 6.72
CA ASN A 5 12.55 -6.87 6.32
C ASN A 5 12.04 -5.45 6.65
N PHE A 6 11.66 -5.22 7.90
CA PHE A 6 11.29 -3.94 8.44
C PHE A 6 12.60 -3.31 8.86
N ASN A 7 13.12 -2.37 8.06
CA ASN A 7 14.22 -1.55 8.54
C ASN A 7 13.59 -0.53 9.52
N PRO A 8 13.83 -0.63 10.84
CA PRO A 8 13.24 0.30 11.81
C PRO A 8 13.71 1.75 11.62
N GLU A 9 14.72 1.98 10.78
CA GLU A 9 15.22 3.31 10.40
C GLU A 9 14.16 4.17 9.68
N PHE A 10 13.19 3.56 8.99
CA PHE A 10 12.21 4.29 8.17
C PHE A 10 10.78 4.14 8.70
N THR A 11 10.03 5.23 8.65
CA THR A 11 8.57 5.23 8.87
C THR A 11 7.85 4.37 7.82
N LEU A 12 6.61 3.99 8.08
CA LEU A 12 5.82 3.19 7.14
C LEU A 12 5.61 3.92 5.80
N GLU A 13 5.49 5.24 5.84
CA GLU A 13 5.37 6.13 4.70
C GLU A 13 6.65 6.13 3.86
N GLU A 14 7.82 6.31 4.49
CA GLU A 14 9.12 6.28 3.81
C GLU A 14 9.40 4.89 3.21
N GLN A 15 9.05 3.82 3.93
CA GLN A 15 9.15 2.46 3.41
C GLN A 15 8.30 2.27 2.15
N LEU A 16 7.08 2.84 2.10
CA LEU A 16 6.26 2.80 0.89
C LEU A 16 6.94 3.52 -0.28
N ILE A 17 7.55 4.68 -0.06
CA ILE A 17 8.32 5.40 -1.10
C ILE A 17 9.45 4.52 -1.65
N ILE A 18 10.22 3.87 -0.78
CA ILE A 18 11.32 2.98 -1.18
C ILE A 18 10.78 1.77 -1.98
N ILE A 19 9.62 1.23 -1.59
CA ILE A 19 8.97 0.14 -2.32
C ILE A 19 8.54 0.62 -3.71
N ILE A 20 7.98 1.83 -3.83
CA ILE A 20 7.58 2.43 -5.10
C ILE A 20 8.80 2.65 -6.01
N ASP A 21 9.91 3.18 -5.50
CA ASP A 21 11.16 3.32 -6.27
C ASP A 21 11.61 1.96 -6.84
N LYS A 22 11.65 0.92 -5.99
CA LYS A 22 11.99 -0.44 -6.42
C LYS A 22 10.98 -1.02 -7.42
N TYR A 23 9.70 -0.70 -7.26
CA TYR A 23 8.65 -1.14 -8.16
C TYR A 23 8.81 -0.51 -9.54
N ILE A 24 9.06 0.81 -9.59
CA ILE A 24 9.37 1.55 -10.81
C ILE A 24 10.59 0.94 -11.51
N SER A 25 11.71 0.74 -10.80
CA SER A 25 12.93 0.14 -11.38
C SER A 25 12.68 -1.20 -12.08
N LYS A 26 11.75 -2.00 -11.55
CA LYS A 26 11.51 -3.37 -12.04
C LYS A 26 10.41 -3.47 -13.08
N ARG A 27 9.45 -2.53 -13.09
CA ARG A 27 8.17 -2.70 -13.80
C ARG A 27 7.79 -1.52 -14.68
N TYR A 28 8.48 -0.38 -14.58
CA TYR A 28 8.15 0.78 -15.39
C TYR A 28 8.48 0.52 -16.86
N GLN A 29 7.50 0.78 -17.73
CA GLN A 29 7.65 0.73 -19.17
C GLN A 29 7.08 2.03 -19.76
N PRO A 30 7.82 2.75 -20.62
CA PRO A 30 7.29 3.92 -21.29
C PRO A 30 5.99 3.59 -22.03
N GLY A 31 4.94 4.39 -21.79
CA GLY A 31 3.64 4.21 -22.43
C GLY A 31 2.69 3.20 -21.75
N ASP A 32 3.06 2.60 -20.62
CA ASP A 32 2.15 1.74 -19.85
C ASP A 32 1.00 2.56 -19.22
N LYS A 33 -0.14 2.62 -19.92
CA LYS A 33 -1.36 3.31 -19.47
C LYS A 33 -1.98 2.69 -18.21
N SER A 34 -1.55 1.49 -17.81
CA SER A 34 -2.06 0.80 -16.62
C SER A 34 -1.20 1.05 -15.38
N PHE A 35 -0.08 1.78 -15.49
CA PHE A 35 0.85 1.95 -14.38
C PHE A 35 0.20 2.60 -13.16
N SER A 36 -0.59 3.67 -13.34
CA SER A 36 -1.29 4.34 -12.24
C SER A 36 -2.30 3.43 -11.55
N TYR A 37 -2.99 2.57 -12.30
CA TYR A 37 -3.87 1.55 -11.72
C TYR A 37 -3.09 0.55 -10.87
N LYS A 38 -1.95 0.04 -11.37
CA LYS A 38 -1.09 -0.88 -10.61
C LYS A 38 -0.50 -0.22 -9.37
N LEU A 39 -0.12 1.06 -9.49
CA LEU A 39 0.38 1.84 -8.36
C LEU A 39 -0.73 2.09 -7.33
N TYR A 40 -1.97 2.32 -7.76
CA TYR A 40 -3.11 2.40 -6.86
C TYR A 40 -3.33 1.08 -6.09
N LEU A 41 -3.28 -0.07 -6.77
CA LEU A 41 -3.33 -1.38 -6.10
C LEU A 41 -2.22 -1.55 -5.06
N LEU A 42 -1.01 -1.07 -5.35
CA LEU A 42 0.10 -1.09 -4.40
C LEU A 42 -0.22 -0.24 -3.16
N PHE A 43 -0.75 0.97 -3.34
CA PHE A 43 -1.18 1.84 -2.25
C PHE A 43 -2.26 1.17 -1.39
N VAL A 44 -3.31 0.63 -2.00
CA VAL A 44 -4.40 -0.06 -1.29
C VAL A 44 -3.89 -1.28 -0.54
N GLY A 45 -3.10 -2.13 -1.19
CA GLY A 45 -2.54 -3.31 -0.55
C GLY A 45 -1.61 -2.98 0.62
N TYR A 46 -0.81 -1.92 0.49
CA TYR A 46 0.06 -1.44 1.56
C TYR A 46 -0.73 -0.84 2.72
N HIS A 47 -1.76 -0.03 2.42
CA HIS A 47 -2.70 0.53 3.39
C HIS A 47 -3.33 -0.56 4.24
N LEU A 48 -3.96 -1.55 3.60
CA LEU A 48 -4.63 -2.66 4.28
C LEU A 48 -3.67 -3.50 5.11
N LYS A 49 -2.42 -3.68 4.65
CA LYS A 49 -1.45 -4.53 5.34
C LYS A 49 -0.83 -3.86 6.56
N TYR A 50 -0.51 -2.57 6.50
CA TYR A 50 0.34 -1.91 7.50
C TYR A 50 -0.35 -0.80 8.29
N PHE A 51 -1.30 -0.09 7.70
CA PHE A 51 -1.96 1.06 8.32
C PHE A 51 -3.35 0.71 8.88
N TYR A 52 -4.14 -0.03 8.12
CA TYR A 52 -5.50 -0.42 8.48
C TYR A 52 -5.60 -1.18 9.82
N PRO A 53 -4.75 -2.17 10.14
CA PRO A 53 -4.82 -2.88 11.43
C PRO A 53 -4.45 -1.99 12.63
N ARG A 54 -3.80 -0.86 12.37
CA ARG A 54 -3.42 0.15 13.36
C ARG A 54 -4.42 1.31 13.42
N GLN A 55 -5.54 1.21 12.70
CA GLN A 55 -6.55 2.27 12.57
C GLN A 55 -5.98 3.60 12.04
N LEU A 56 -4.92 3.51 11.22
CA LEU A 56 -4.31 4.67 10.57
C LEU A 56 -4.93 4.88 9.20
N TYR A 57 -5.27 6.14 8.90
CA TYR A 57 -5.92 6.53 7.65
C TYR A 57 -7.24 5.76 7.43
N THR A 58 -8.14 5.76 8.41
CA THR A 58 -9.43 5.06 8.35
C THR A 58 -10.60 5.91 8.85
N ARG A 59 -10.45 7.25 8.84
CA ARG A 59 -11.42 8.17 9.45
C ARG A 59 -12.57 8.54 8.53
N SER A 60 -12.40 8.41 7.21
CA SER A 60 -13.49 8.65 6.25
C SER A 60 -14.27 7.36 6.01
N ASN A 61 -15.58 7.51 5.77
CA ASN A 61 -16.44 6.44 5.26
C ASN A 61 -16.10 6.07 3.81
N ARG A 62 -15.50 7.00 3.06
CA ARG A 62 -15.07 6.78 1.68
C ARG A 62 -13.61 6.31 1.70
N ASN A 63 -13.34 5.13 1.15
CA ASN A 63 -12.01 4.54 1.23
C ASN A 63 -10.98 5.32 0.40
N ILE A 64 -11.39 5.95 -0.71
CA ILE A 64 -10.47 6.80 -1.47
C ILE A 64 -9.97 8.01 -0.67
N ASP A 65 -10.77 8.60 0.22
CA ASP A 65 -10.32 9.73 1.05
C ASP A 65 -9.26 9.30 2.06
N ASN A 66 -9.42 8.10 2.59
CA ASN A 66 -8.45 7.45 3.46
C ASN A 66 -7.11 7.24 2.74
N ILE A 67 -7.16 6.74 1.49
CA ILE A 67 -5.97 6.61 0.64
C ILE A 67 -5.37 7.97 0.31
N MET A 68 -6.17 9.00 0.01
CA MET A 68 -5.65 10.36 -0.26
C MET A 68 -5.03 11.01 0.98
N THR A 69 -5.56 10.71 2.16
CA THR A 69 -4.96 11.14 3.44
C THR A 69 -3.61 10.45 3.65
N MET A 70 -3.53 9.13 3.43
CA MET A 70 -2.28 8.37 3.47
C MET A 70 -1.28 8.92 2.44
N PHE A 71 -1.73 9.14 1.20
CA PHE A 71 -0.93 9.71 0.12
C PHE A 71 -0.32 11.05 0.54
N SER A 72 -1.11 11.94 1.15
CA SER A 72 -0.61 13.24 1.62
C SER A 72 0.50 13.09 2.66
N SER A 73 0.40 12.09 3.54
CA SER A 73 1.46 11.77 4.50
C SER A 73 2.71 11.22 3.81
N VAL A 74 2.54 10.28 2.89
CA VAL A 74 3.61 9.73 2.05
C VAL A 74 4.32 10.83 1.26
N TYR A 75 3.58 11.72 0.62
CA TYR A 75 4.15 12.80 -0.18
C TYR A 75 4.99 13.77 0.68
N LYS A 76 4.58 14.03 1.93
CA LYS A 76 5.36 14.84 2.89
C LYS A 76 6.70 14.20 3.27
N CYS A 77 6.81 12.88 3.20
CA CYS A 77 8.05 12.15 3.47
C CYS A 77 9.08 12.23 2.33
N LEU A 78 8.74 12.79 1.15
CA LEU A 78 9.69 13.05 0.05
C LEU A 78 10.65 14.21 0.37
N THR A 79 11.40 14.07 1.45
CA THR A 79 12.43 15.02 1.89
C THR A 79 13.68 14.92 1.03
N SER A 80 14.54 15.95 1.04
CA SER A 80 15.82 15.92 0.31
C SER A 80 16.69 14.72 0.71
N THR A 81 16.73 14.35 1.99
CA THR A 81 17.48 13.20 2.50
C THR A 81 16.96 11.87 1.96
N LEU A 82 15.63 11.67 1.93
CA LEU A 82 15.06 10.44 1.36
C LEU A 82 15.24 10.41 -0.17
N LEU A 83 14.99 11.53 -0.85
CA LEU A 83 15.13 11.65 -2.30
C LEU A 83 16.55 11.31 -2.79
N GLN A 84 17.58 11.66 -2.02
CA GLN A 84 18.97 11.29 -2.30
C GLN A 84 19.22 9.77 -2.26
N ARG A 85 18.38 9.00 -1.56
CA ARG A 85 18.48 7.55 -1.45
C ARG A 85 17.66 6.80 -2.52
N LEU A 86 16.83 7.49 -3.32
CA LEU A 86 16.00 6.87 -4.36
C LEU A 86 16.78 6.75 -5.67
N ASN A 87 16.62 5.62 -6.37
CA ASN A 87 17.28 5.40 -7.66
C ASN A 87 16.59 6.17 -8.79
N ASN A 88 15.28 6.40 -8.70
CA ASN A 88 14.45 6.99 -9.73
C ASN A 88 13.63 8.17 -9.20
N LYS A 89 14.26 9.12 -8.48
CA LYS A 89 13.56 10.21 -7.79
C LYS A 89 12.55 10.97 -8.67
N GLU A 90 12.91 11.33 -9.91
CA GLU A 90 12.01 12.04 -10.83
C GLU A 90 10.83 11.17 -11.25
N ALA A 91 11.08 9.87 -11.47
CA ALA A 91 10.01 8.94 -11.83
C ALA A 91 9.05 8.74 -10.66
N VAL A 92 9.55 8.58 -9.43
CA VAL A 92 8.71 8.47 -8.23
C VAL A 92 7.78 9.67 -8.11
N ILE A 93 8.30 10.90 -8.23
CA ILE A 93 7.49 12.12 -8.15
C ILE A 93 6.45 12.16 -9.29
N ARG A 94 6.86 11.89 -10.53
CA ARG A 94 5.97 11.89 -11.69
C ARG A 94 4.84 10.87 -11.56
N GLU A 95 5.14 9.66 -11.12
CA GLU A 95 4.15 8.59 -10.99
C GLU A 95 3.21 8.81 -9.80
N LEU A 96 3.69 9.43 -8.71
CA LEU A 96 2.83 9.86 -7.60
C LEU A 96 1.85 10.95 -8.03
N ASN A 97 2.28 11.93 -8.83
CA ASN A 97 1.37 12.93 -9.40
C ASN A 97 0.36 12.30 -10.36
N SER A 98 0.81 11.34 -11.18
CA SER A 98 -0.08 10.59 -12.08
C SER A 98 -1.10 9.75 -11.32
N LEU A 99 -0.74 9.22 -10.14
CA LEU A 99 -1.65 8.50 -9.25
C LEU A 99 -2.78 9.41 -8.73
N VAL A 100 -2.47 10.64 -8.33
CA VAL A 100 -3.50 11.61 -7.90
C VAL A 100 -4.49 11.85 -9.03
N ASN A 101 -3.99 12.13 -10.24
CA ASN A 101 -4.83 12.31 -11.42
C ASN A 101 -5.67 11.08 -11.73
N TYR A 102 -5.12 9.88 -11.55
CA TYR A 102 -5.86 8.64 -11.74
C TYR A 102 -7.03 8.52 -10.74
N ILE A 103 -6.77 8.74 -9.44
CA ILE A 103 -7.81 8.65 -8.40
C ILE A 103 -8.92 9.68 -8.65
N ASP A 104 -8.54 10.92 -8.94
CA ASP A 104 -9.47 12.02 -9.16
C ASP A 104 -10.38 11.78 -10.39
N ASN A 105 -9.81 11.29 -11.49
CA ASN A 105 -10.58 10.98 -12.69
C ASN A 105 -11.37 9.65 -12.62
N ASN A 106 -11.17 8.83 -11.58
CA ASN A 106 -11.74 7.49 -11.50
C ASN A 106 -12.34 7.19 -10.12
N GLN A 107 -12.90 8.17 -9.42
CA GLN A 107 -13.26 8.05 -8.00
C GLN A 107 -14.13 6.82 -7.66
N GLU A 108 -15.20 6.56 -8.42
CA GLU A 108 -16.07 5.40 -8.19
C GLU A 108 -15.36 4.07 -8.45
N LYS A 109 -14.58 4.00 -9.54
CA LYS A 109 -13.80 2.82 -9.88
C LYS A 109 -12.70 2.56 -8.85
N ALA A 110 -12.03 3.60 -8.37
CA ALA A 110 -11.01 3.53 -7.32
C ALA A 110 -11.62 3.02 -6.01
N GLU A 111 -12.78 3.55 -5.62
CA GLU A 111 -13.52 3.06 -4.45
C GLU A 111 -13.88 1.57 -4.60
N GLY A 112 -14.42 1.17 -5.74
CA GLY A 112 -14.75 -0.24 -6.01
C GLY A 112 -13.53 -1.16 -5.99
N ILE A 113 -12.39 -0.72 -6.52
CA ILE A 113 -11.12 -1.46 -6.43
C ILE A 113 -10.73 -1.64 -4.97
N TYR A 114 -10.79 -0.59 -4.16
CA TYR A 114 -10.47 -0.68 -2.73
C TYR A 114 -11.36 -1.71 -2.04
N THR A 115 -12.68 -1.64 -2.23
CA THR A 115 -13.64 -2.56 -1.60
C THR A 115 -13.31 -4.02 -1.93
N VAL A 116 -13.04 -4.33 -3.21
CA VAL A 116 -12.69 -5.69 -3.63
C VAL A 116 -11.39 -6.16 -2.97
N VAL A 117 -10.35 -5.34 -2.98
CA VAL A 117 -9.05 -5.71 -2.38
C VAL A 117 -9.19 -5.87 -0.86
N ARG A 118 -10.00 -5.03 -0.20
CA ARG A 118 -10.29 -5.13 1.23
C ARG A 118 -11.01 -6.44 1.56
N THR A 119 -12.04 -6.82 0.82
CA THR A 119 -12.72 -8.12 1.02
C THR A 119 -11.73 -9.27 0.89
N GLN A 120 -10.87 -9.26 -0.13
CA GLN A 120 -9.82 -10.28 -0.30
C GLN A 120 -8.82 -10.31 0.86
N TYR A 121 -8.48 -9.14 1.41
CA TYR A 121 -7.62 -9.02 2.58
C TYR A 121 -8.29 -9.62 3.82
N GLU A 122 -9.52 -9.23 4.12
CA GLU A 122 -10.28 -9.70 5.29
C GLU A 122 -10.49 -11.22 5.28
N VAL A 123 -10.85 -11.81 4.12
CA VAL A 123 -10.95 -13.26 3.95
C VAL A 123 -9.64 -13.95 4.33
N LYS A 124 -8.50 -13.46 3.83
CA LYS A 124 -7.18 -14.03 4.13
C LYS A 124 -6.80 -13.90 5.61
N VAL A 125 -7.22 -12.82 6.27
CA VAL A 125 -7.00 -12.66 7.72
C VAL A 125 -7.80 -13.71 8.49
N ILE A 126 -9.08 -13.86 8.19
CA ILE A 126 -9.96 -14.83 8.85
C ILE A 126 -9.45 -16.27 8.63
N GLU A 127 -9.11 -16.65 7.40
CA GLU A 127 -8.56 -17.98 7.08
C GLU A 127 -7.30 -18.29 7.88
N LYS A 128 -6.42 -17.29 8.04
CA LYS A 128 -5.20 -17.43 8.83
C LYS A 128 -5.49 -17.59 10.32
N GLU A 129 -6.46 -16.87 10.87
CA GLU A 129 -6.88 -16.99 12.27
C GLU A 129 -7.50 -18.36 12.55
N LEU A 130 -8.41 -18.83 11.69
CA LEU A 130 -9.03 -20.15 11.79
C LEU A 130 -7.98 -21.27 11.72
N THR A 131 -7.01 -21.17 10.82
CA THR A 131 -5.93 -22.16 10.69
C THR A 131 -5.10 -22.24 11.98
N HIS A 132 -4.74 -21.10 12.57
CA HIS A 132 -4.02 -21.09 13.85
C HIS A 132 -4.84 -21.71 14.98
N GLU A 133 -6.14 -21.44 15.03
CA GLU A 133 -7.00 -21.98 16.08
C GLU A 133 -7.18 -23.49 15.95
N VAL A 134 -7.35 -24.02 14.73
CA VAL A 134 -7.40 -25.47 14.48
C VAL A 134 -6.11 -26.16 14.93
N VAL A 135 -4.94 -25.57 14.64
CA VAL A 135 -3.66 -26.10 15.10
C VAL A 135 -3.56 -26.10 16.63
N ARG A 136 -3.99 -25.01 17.29
CA ARG A 136 -4.00 -24.91 18.75
C ARG A 136 -4.88 -25.99 19.39
N VAL A 137 -6.10 -26.18 18.90
CA VAL A 137 -7.04 -27.19 19.43
C VAL A 137 -6.48 -28.60 19.27
N ARG A 138 -5.80 -28.91 18.16
CA ARG A 138 -5.15 -30.22 17.96
C ARG A 138 -4.01 -30.45 18.95
N ASN A 139 -3.18 -29.43 19.22
CA ASN A 139 -2.05 -29.52 20.13
C ASN A 139 -2.46 -29.64 21.62
N VAL A 140 -3.68 -29.22 22.00
CA VAL A 140 -4.22 -29.39 23.37
C VAL A 140 -4.82 -30.78 23.59
N ARG A 141 -5.19 -31.49 22.51
CA ARG A 141 -5.79 -32.83 22.57
C ARG A 141 -4.76 -33.97 22.46
N LEU A 142 -3.48 -33.64 22.31
CA LEU A 142 -2.32 -34.55 22.32
C LEU A 142 -1.55 -34.36 23.63
#